data_AF-A0ABD4KRY0-F1
#
_entry.id   AF-A0ABD4KRY0-F1
#
_cell.length_a   1.000
_cell.length_b   1.000
_cell.length_c   1.000
_cell.angle_alpha   90.00
_cell.angle_beta   90.00
_cell.angle_gamma   90.00
#
_symmetry.space_group_name_H-M   'P 1'
#
loop_
_entity.id
_entity.type
_entity.pdbx_description
1 polymer ?
#
loop_
_entity_poly.entity_id
_entity_poly.type
_entity_poly.pdbx_seq_one_letter_code
_entity_poly.pdbx_strand_id
1 'polypeptide(L)'
;YIHYFCGKSGLNQDELTEKEALRLTLYQNVAKLLRAFANIANEMLDAGYSAQDVDLIRAEVAHFEKVRDEVKLASGDLVEMKRFEPAMRHLLDMYIRADDSEVLLDFEELGLIELIVEEGADAVEAL
;
A
#
# COMPACT_ATOMS: atom_id res chain seq x y z
N TYR A 1 10.27 -14.97 5.97
CA TYR A 1 10.65 -13.72 6.66
C TYR A 1 10.71 -13.86 8.18
N ILE A 2 9.65 -14.35 8.84
CA ILE A 2 9.55 -14.39 10.32
C ILE A 2 10.75 -15.06 11.00
N HIS A 3 11.14 -16.28 10.61
CA HIS A 3 12.30 -16.96 11.21
C HIS A 3 13.59 -16.14 11.11
N TYR A 4 13.82 -15.46 10.00
CA TYR A 4 15.03 -14.66 9.77
C TYR A 4 15.07 -13.42 10.67
N PHE A 5 13.95 -12.70 10.79
CA PHE A 5 13.84 -11.42 11.49
C PHE A 5 13.46 -11.54 12.98
N CYS A 6 12.78 -12.61 13.38
CA CYS A 6 12.27 -12.82 14.73
C CYS A 6 12.96 -13.99 15.46
N GLY A 7 13.65 -14.88 14.73
CA GLY A 7 14.30 -16.05 15.31
C GLY A 7 13.34 -17.21 15.63
N LYS A 8 13.84 -18.20 16.39
CA LYS A 8 13.03 -19.31 16.92
C LYS A 8 12.66 -19.02 18.38
N SER A 9 11.38 -19.17 18.70
CA SER A 9 10.87 -18.98 20.05
C SER A 9 11.56 -19.94 21.04
N GLY A 10 12.10 -19.40 22.14
CA GLY A 10 12.67 -20.18 23.25
C GLY A 10 14.17 -20.51 23.20
N LEU A 11 14.93 -20.11 22.17
CA LEU A 11 16.36 -20.47 22.02
C LEU A 11 17.32 -19.30 21.79
N ASN A 12 16.83 -18.05 21.77
CA ASN A 12 17.52 -16.95 21.10
C ASN A 12 17.96 -15.77 22.00
N GLN A 13 18.24 -15.96 23.29
CA GLN A 13 18.58 -14.83 24.18
C GLN A 13 19.81 -14.02 23.72
N ASP A 14 20.83 -14.68 23.14
CA ASP A 14 22.05 -14.01 22.68
C ASP A 14 21.91 -13.33 21.30
N GLU A 15 20.88 -13.70 20.52
CA GLU A 15 20.64 -13.17 19.16
C GLU A 15 19.61 -12.03 19.11
N LEU A 16 18.91 -11.75 20.22
CA LEU A 16 17.80 -10.78 20.26
C LEU A 16 18.21 -9.40 19.72
N THR A 17 19.37 -8.88 20.14
CA THR A 17 19.89 -7.58 19.72
C THR A 17 20.18 -7.52 18.21
N GLU A 18 20.73 -8.61 17.64
CA GLU A 18 20.98 -8.68 16.20
C GLU A 18 19.66 -8.72 15.42
N LYS A 19 18.69 -9.51 15.90
CA LYS A 19 17.36 -9.58 15.28
C LYS A 19 16.63 -8.25 15.35
N GLU A 20 16.72 -7.53 16.47
CA GLU A 20 16.19 -6.17 16.61
C GLU A 20 16.81 -5.20 15.60
N ALA A 21 18.14 -5.20 15.46
CA ALA A 21 18.83 -4.37 14.48
C ALA A 21 18.43 -4.69 13.02
N LEU A 22 18.25 -5.98 12.71
CA LEU A 22 17.76 -6.43 11.41
C LEU A 22 16.31 -5.96 11.14
N ARG A 23 15.42 -6.07 12.13
CA ARG A 23 14.03 -5.58 12.02
C ARG A 23 13.98 -4.08 11.84
N LEU A 24 14.75 -3.31 12.62
CA LEU A 24 14.82 -1.86 12.47
C LEU A 24 15.26 -1.46 11.06
N THR A 25 16.28 -2.14 10.53
CA THR A 25 16.78 -1.93 9.17
C THR A 25 15.70 -2.23 8.12
N LEU A 26 14.98 -3.35 8.26
CA LEU A 26 13.83 -3.69 7.41
C LEU A 26 12.79 -2.56 7.44
N TYR A 27 12.39 -2.10 8.62
CA TYR A 27 11.36 -1.06 8.77
C TYR A 27 11.78 0.25 8.10
N GLN A 28 13.03 0.67 8.28
CA GLN A 28 13.56 1.88 7.68
C GLN A 28 13.63 1.79 6.15
N ASN A 29 14.09 0.65 5.62
CA ASN A 29 14.21 0.47 4.16
C ASN A 29 12.85 0.38 3.49
N VAL A 30 11.88 -0.34 4.07
CA VAL A 30 10.51 -0.38 3.53
C VAL A 30 9.86 1.01 3.60
N ALA A 31 10.11 1.78 4.66
CA ALA A 31 9.64 3.16 4.73
C ALA A 31 10.28 4.08 3.67
N LYS A 32 11.57 3.86 3.33
CA LYS A 32 12.23 4.58 2.23
C LYS A 32 11.66 4.18 0.87
N LEU A 33 11.45 2.87 0.65
CA LEU A 33 10.83 2.33 -0.57
C LEU A 33 9.45 2.94 -0.80
N LEU A 34 8.59 2.94 0.21
CA LEU A 34 7.24 3.51 0.13
C LEU A 34 7.26 5.00 -0.24
N ARG A 35 8.15 5.78 0.38
CA ARG A 35 8.28 7.21 0.03
C ARG A 35 8.82 7.43 -1.38
N ALA A 36 9.81 6.66 -1.79
CA ALA A 36 10.38 6.76 -3.13
C ALA A 36 9.34 6.42 -4.19
N PHE A 37 8.56 5.36 -3.98
CA PHE A 37 7.46 4.99 -4.86
C PHE A 37 6.39 6.08 -4.91
N ALA A 38 5.92 6.57 -3.76
CA ALA A 38 4.91 7.63 -3.70
C ALA A 38 5.35 8.93 -4.41
N ASN A 39 6.64 9.24 -4.39
CA ASN A 39 7.17 10.43 -5.06
C ASN A 39 7.15 10.33 -6.59
N ILE A 40 7.16 9.12 -7.15
CA ILE A 40 7.22 8.91 -8.61
C ILE A 40 5.97 8.25 -9.19
N ALA A 41 5.08 7.69 -8.36
CA ALA A 41 3.99 6.81 -8.79
C ALA A 41 3.14 7.40 -9.94
N ASN A 42 2.83 8.69 -9.89
CA ASN A 42 2.02 9.37 -10.93
C ASN A 42 2.82 9.74 -12.19
N GLU A 43 4.15 9.75 -12.11
CA GLU A 43 5.05 10.22 -13.16
C GLU A 43 5.87 9.06 -13.76
N MET A 44 5.60 7.81 -13.37
CA MET A 44 6.42 6.66 -13.82
C MET A 44 6.39 6.46 -15.34
N LEU A 45 5.22 6.62 -15.98
CA LEU A 45 5.12 6.52 -17.44
C LEU A 45 5.92 7.64 -18.13
N ASP A 46 5.80 8.87 -17.63
CA ASP A 46 6.54 10.03 -18.13
C ASP A 46 8.05 9.93 -17.89
N ALA A 47 8.45 9.24 -16.82
CA ALA A 47 9.84 8.91 -16.50
C ALA A 47 10.41 7.76 -17.36
N GLY A 48 9.62 7.18 -18.26
CA GLY A 48 10.05 6.17 -19.23
C GLY A 48 9.89 4.73 -18.77
N TYR A 49 9.15 4.47 -17.68
CA TYR A 49 8.79 3.11 -17.29
C TYR A 49 7.66 2.57 -18.19
N SER A 50 7.70 1.27 -18.51
CA SER A 50 6.56 0.64 -19.18
C SER A 50 5.42 0.41 -18.19
N ALA A 51 4.18 0.28 -18.67
CA ALA A 51 3.04 -0.07 -17.82
C ALA A 51 3.29 -1.38 -17.05
N GLN A 52 3.95 -2.35 -17.68
CA GLN A 52 4.33 -3.62 -17.06
C GLN A 52 5.32 -3.40 -15.90
N ASP A 53 6.31 -2.52 -16.07
CA ASP A 53 7.25 -2.18 -15.00
C ASP A 53 6.55 -1.48 -13.83
N VAL A 54 5.60 -0.59 -14.13
CA VAL A 54 4.79 0.10 -13.10
C VAL A 54 4.04 -0.92 -12.25
N ASP A 55 3.39 -1.89 -12.88
CA ASP A 55 2.62 -2.93 -12.17
C ASP A 55 3.52 -3.85 -11.35
N LEU A 56 4.67 -4.25 -11.91
CA LEU A 56 5.66 -5.06 -11.20
C LEU A 56 6.21 -4.33 -9.97
N ILE A 57 6.60 -3.06 -10.12
CA ILE A 57 7.12 -2.24 -9.03
C ILE A 57 6.03 -2.06 -7.97
N ARG A 58 4.79 -1.76 -8.36
CA ARG A 58 3.66 -1.65 -7.43
C ARG A 58 3.48 -2.93 -6.61
N ALA A 59 3.50 -4.09 -7.28
CA ALA A 59 3.37 -5.39 -6.62
C ALA A 59 4.52 -5.68 -5.65
N GLU A 60 5.77 -5.33 -6.00
CA GLU A 60 6.91 -5.47 -5.09
C GLU A 60 6.80 -4.56 -3.86
N VAL A 61 6.41 -3.31 -4.06
CA VAL A 61 6.22 -2.36 -2.95
C VAL A 61 5.11 -2.88 -2.01
N ALA A 62 4.01 -3.41 -2.56
CA ALA A 62 2.93 -4.04 -1.81
C ALA A 62 3.41 -5.26 -1.00
N HIS A 63 4.22 -6.11 -1.62
CA HIS A 63 4.80 -7.28 -0.97
C HIS A 63 5.65 -6.89 0.24
N PHE A 64 6.56 -5.93 0.07
CA PHE A 64 7.46 -5.52 1.16
C PHE A 64 6.76 -4.74 2.28
N GLU A 65 5.67 -4.03 1.98
CA GLU A 65 4.77 -3.50 3.02
C GLU A 65 4.21 -4.64 3.87
N LYS A 66 3.60 -5.66 3.25
CA LYS A 66 3.02 -6.81 3.97
C LYS A 66 4.07 -7.55 4.79
N VAL A 67 5.26 -7.79 4.23
CA VAL A 67 6.37 -8.42 4.95
C VAL A 67 6.76 -7.62 6.19
N ARG A 68 6.85 -6.29 6.07
CA ARG A 68 7.17 -5.42 7.21
C ARG A 68 6.12 -5.57 8.32
N ASP A 69 4.84 -5.57 7.95
CA ASP A 69 3.74 -5.61 8.90
C ASP A 69 3.60 -6.99 9.58
N GLU A 70 3.80 -8.08 8.83
CA GLU A 70 3.87 -9.42 9.41
C GLU A 70 5.06 -9.58 10.38
N VAL A 71 6.22 -9.02 10.04
CA VAL A 71 7.40 -9.06 10.91
C VAL A 71 7.15 -8.28 12.20
N LYS A 72 6.54 -7.08 12.12
CA LYS A 72 6.14 -6.29 13.30
C LYS A 72 5.16 -7.05 14.19
N LEU A 73 4.19 -7.74 13.59
CA LEU A 73 3.20 -8.52 14.32
C LEU A 73 3.85 -9.70 15.04
N ALA A 74 4.71 -10.46 14.33
CA ALA A 74 5.37 -11.64 14.86
C ALA A 74 6.42 -11.32 15.93
N SER A 75 7.09 -10.16 15.84
CA SER A 75 8.06 -9.71 16.85
C SER A 75 7.42 -9.07 18.08
N GLY A 76 6.16 -8.64 17.98
CA GLY A 76 5.49 -7.86 19.03
C GLY A 76 5.74 -6.35 18.97
N ASP A 77 6.45 -5.85 17.95
CA ASP A 77 6.78 -4.42 17.79
C ASP A 77 5.58 -3.55 17.35
N LEU A 78 4.41 -4.17 17.11
CA LEU A 78 3.22 -3.53 16.53
C LEU A 78 2.67 -2.34 17.35
N VAL A 79 2.90 -2.31 18.67
CA VAL A 79 2.33 -1.29 19.57
C VAL A 79 3.12 0.02 19.54
N GLU A 80 4.43 0.01 19.27
CA GLU A 80 5.28 1.20 19.42
C GLU A 80 5.13 2.24 18.27
N MET A 81 4.54 1.87 17.12
CA MET A 81 4.60 2.69 15.90
C MET A 81 3.30 3.40 15.48
N LYS A 82 2.19 3.31 16.23
CA LYS A 82 0.96 4.09 15.94
C LYS A 82 1.20 5.60 15.77
N ARG A 83 2.30 6.14 16.29
CA ARG A 83 2.69 7.56 16.15
C ARG A 83 3.36 7.92 14.82
N PHE A 84 3.86 6.96 14.04
CA PHE A 84 4.61 7.23 12.80
C PHE A 84 3.82 6.99 11.51
N GLU A 85 2.62 6.40 11.61
CA GLU A 85 1.90 5.85 10.46
C GLU A 85 0.85 6.71 9.74
N PRO A 86 0.31 7.85 10.24
CA PRO A 86 -0.81 8.51 9.54
C PRO A 86 -0.52 8.87 8.07
N ALA A 87 0.63 9.50 7.80
CA ALA A 87 1.01 9.89 6.44
C ALA A 87 1.46 8.70 5.58
N MET A 88 2.10 7.69 6.16
CA MET A 88 2.54 6.50 5.41
C MET A 88 1.38 5.55 5.09
N ARG A 89 0.38 5.44 5.97
CA ARG A 89 -0.84 4.65 5.74
C ARG A 89 -1.68 5.26 4.63
N HIS A 90 -1.82 6.58 4.60
CA HIS A 90 -2.49 7.25 3.48
C HIS A 90 -1.80 6.97 2.13
N LEU A 91 -0.47 6.97 2.07
CA LEU A 91 0.26 6.67 0.84
C LEU A 91 0.06 5.21 0.38
N LEU A 92 -0.02 4.29 1.33
CA LEU A 92 -0.34 2.89 1.08
C LEU A 92 -1.74 2.71 0.52
N ASP A 93 -2.73 3.35 1.13
CA ASP A 93 -4.11 3.26 0.68
C ASP A 93 -4.30 3.88 -0.72
N MET A 94 -3.55 4.94 -1.06
CA MET A 94 -3.68 5.64 -2.34
C MET A 94 -3.09 4.89 -3.54
N TYR A 95 -2.02 4.10 -3.34
CA TYR A 95 -1.27 3.51 -4.46
C TYR A 95 -1.15 1.98 -4.42
N ILE A 96 -1.31 1.37 -3.24
CA ILE A 96 -1.05 -0.05 -3.03
C ILE A 96 -2.35 -0.85 -2.85
N ARG A 97 -3.37 -0.20 -2.27
CA ARG A 97 -4.69 -0.81 -2.03
C ARG A 97 -5.82 -0.20 -2.87
N ALA A 98 -5.52 0.77 -3.72
CA ALA A 98 -6.49 1.23 -4.69
C ALA A 98 -6.80 0.06 -5.62
N ASP A 99 -7.92 -0.62 -5.38
CA ASP A 99 -8.57 -1.46 -6.38
C ASP A 99 -8.78 -0.60 -7.64
N ASP A 100 -8.66 -1.20 -8.83
CA ASP A 100 -8.86 -0.50 -10.09
C ASP A 100 -10.19 0.28 -10.03
N SER A 101 -10.20 1.55 -10.45
CA SER A 101 -11.46 2.30 -10.48
C SER A 101 -12.39 1.64 -11.49
N GLU A 102 -13.42 0.97 -11.02
CA GLU A 102 -14.50 0.51 -11.89
C GLU A 102 -15.22 1.76 -12.41
N VAL A 103 -15.25 1.90 -13.73
CA VAL A 103 -16.10 2.90 -14.38
C VAL A 103 -17.53 2.44 -14.13
N LEU A 104 -18.16 2.97 -13.08
CA LEU A 104 -19.57 2.68 -12.77
C LEU A 104 -20.48 3.17 -13.89
N LEU A 105 -20.14 4.32 -14.50
CA LEU A 105 -20.81 4.89 -15.68
C LEU A 105 -19.84 5.76 -16.47
N ASP A 106 -19.84 5.58 -17.79
CA ASP A 106 -19.20 6.48 -18.75
C ASP A 106 -20.19 7.59 -19.11
N PHE A 107 -19.88 8.84 -18.76
CA PHE A 107 -20.72 10.00 -19.03
C PHE A 107 -20.51 10.57 -20.45
N GLU A 108 -19.74 9.89 -21.31
CA GLU A 108 -19.44 10.41 -22.65
C GLU A 108 -20.65 10.40 -23.61
N GLU A 109 -21.66 9.53 -23.42
CA GLU A 109 -22.80 9.42 -24.35
C GLU A 109 -24.14 9.98 -23.85
N LEU A 110 -24.31 10.25 -22.54
CA LEU A 110 -25.55 10.80 -21.99
C LEU A 110 -25.25 12.00 -21.11
N GLY A 111 -25.69 13.18 -21.56
CA GLY A 111 -25.62 14.38 -20.73
C GLY A 111 -26.50 14.21 -19.49
N LEU A 112 -26.09 14.78 -18.35
CA LEU A 112 -26.85 14.78 -17.08
C LEU A 112 -28.34 15.16 -17.25
N ILE A 113 -28.64 15.96 -18.28
CA ILE A 113 -29.99 16.40 -18.62
C ILE A 113 -30.83 15.25 -19.22
N GLU A 114 -30.25 14.38 -20.05
CA GLU A 114 -30.96 13.25 -20.67
C GLU A 114 -31.30 12.17 -19.64
N LEU A 115 -30.42 11.91 -18.67
CA LEU A 115 -30.67 10.97 -17.57
C LEU A 115 -31.89 11.38 -16.70
N ILE A 116 -32.01 12.68 -16.40
CA ILE A 116 -33.14 13.24 -15.64
C ILE A 116 -34.44 13.17 -16.45
N VAL A 117 -34.35 13.22 -17.78
CA VAL A 117 -35.51 13.19 -18.68
C VAL A 117 -36.02 11.76 -18.91
N GLU A 118 -35.13 10.76 -18.97
CA GLU A 118 -35.55 9.36 -19.20
C GLU A 118 -35.99 8.64 -17.92
N GLU A 119 -35.32 8.83 -16.78
CA GLU A 119 -35.59 8.07 -15.55
C GLU A 119 -36.30 8.88 -14.45
N GLY A 120 -36.45 10.21 -14.61
CA GLY A 120 -37.10 11.05 -13.61
C GLY A 120 -36.41 11.02 -12.24
N ALA A 121 -37.16 11.28 -11.17
CA ALA A 121 -36.61 11.37 -9.80
C ALA A 121 -36.05 10.05 -9.25
N ASP A 122 -36.28 8.92 -9.93
CA ASP A 122 -35.86 7.59 -9.48
C ASP A 122 -34.36 7.33 -9.75
N ALA A 123 -33.73 8.11 -10.66
CA ALA A 123 -32.29 8.04 -10.92
C ALA A 123 -31.42 8.45 -9.71
N VAL A 124 -32.00 9.18 -8.75
CA VAL A 124 -31.29 9.63 -7.55
C VAL A 124 -31.24 8.52 -6.48
N GLU A 125 -32.07 7.47 -6.57
CA GLU A 125 -32.02 6.32 -5.65
C GLU A 125 -30.96 5.27 -6.04
N ALA A 126 -30.41 5.34 -7.26
CA ALA A 126 -29.39 4.42 -7.77
C ALA A 126 -27.93 4.93 -7.61
N LEU A 127 -27.74 6.14 -7.06
CA LEU A 127 -26.47 6.75 -6.67
C LEU A 127 -26.10 6.41 -5.22
#